data_AF-A0A2A4KQL0-F1
#
_entry.id   AF-A0A2A4KQL0-F1
#
_cell.length_a   1.000
_cell.length_b   1.000
_cell.length_c   1.000
_cell.angle_alpha   90.00
_cell.angle_beta   90.00
_cell.angle_gamma   90.00
#
_symmetry.space_group_name_H-M   'P 1'
#
loop_
_entity.id
_entity.type
_entity.pdbx_description
1 polymer ?
#
loop_
_entity_poly.entity_id
_entity_poly.type
_entity_poly.pdbx_seq_one_letter_code
_entity_poly.pdbx_strand_id
1 'polypeptide(L)'
;MKLFTGNERLRSARRTVAAASMAAALAVPVTAVTATAAPAAIPPGLSCDTGKHAIDDYTGFALCRNNGSRTQTFWVHLVCGWSPDVDGNHVTLRPGESGQSTAHCGKFGTGIGEIHVRP
;
A
#
# COMPACT_ATOMS: atom_id res chain seq x y z
N MET A 1 33.17 28.66 51.88
CA MET A 1 31.86 28.86 51.23
C MET A 1 30.98 27.64 51.56
N LYS A 2 29.88 27.88 52.29
CA LYS A 2 28.66 27.08 52.58
C LYS A 2 28.64 25.53 52.55
N LEU A 3 28.11 25.02 53.68
CA LEU A 3 27.64 23.68 54.09
C LEU A 3 26.77 22.90 53.08
N PHE A 4 26.66 21.56 53.20
CA PHE A 4 25.56 20.87 53.90
C PHE A 4 25.60 19.32 53.81
N THR A 5 25.39 18.72 54.99
CA THR A 5 24.62 17.51 55.33
C THR A 5 24.98 16.15 54.72
N GLY A 6 25.39 15.23 55.59
CA GLY A 6 25.51 13.80 55.29
C GLY A 6 24.33 12.97 55.76
N ASN A 7 24.37 11.66 55.48
CA ASN A 7 23.56 10.65 56.15
C ASN A 7 24.26 9.29 55.96
N GLU A 8 24.91 8.81 57.00
CA GLU A 8 25.15 7.38 57.15
C GLU A 8 23.78 6.68 57.25
N ARG A 9 23.63 5.52 56.60
CA ARG A 9 22.95 4.28 57.05
C ARG A 9 22.56 3.50 55.79
N LEU A 10 23.12 2.31 55.60
CA LEU A 10 22.36 1.06 55.73
C LEU A 10 23.26 -0.15 55.47
N ARG A 11 23.16 -1.10 56.40
CA ARG A 11 23.79 -2.41 56.37
C ARG A 11 23.26 -3.27 55.22
N SER A 12 24.17 -4.12 54.74
CA SER A 12 23.98 -5.38 54.03
C SER A 12 22.58 -5.98 54.03
N ALA A 13 22.05 -6.32 52.85
CA ALA A 13 21.31 -7.56 52.66
C ALA A 13 21.07 -7.87 51.17
N ARG A 14 21.58 -9.04 50.78
CA ARG A 14 20.93 -10.02 49.89
C ARG A 14 20.94 -9.73 48.37
N ARG A 15 21.90 -10.38 47.71
CA ARG A 15 21.71 -10.97 46.38
C ARG A 15 20.59 -12.01 46.46
N THR A 16 19.51 -11.81 45.71
CA THR A 16 18.65 -12.90 45.21
C THR A 16 18.17 -12.52 43.83
N VAL A 17 18.66 -13.27 42.84
CA VAL A 17 18.16 -13.35 41.47
C VAL A 17 16.78 -13.99 41.51
N ALA A 18 15.78 -13.37 40.89
CA ALA A 18 14.61 -14.06 40.37
C ALA A 18 14.00 -13.19 39.26
N ALA A 19 14.38 -13.52 38.02
CA ALA A 19 13.72 -13.03 36.82
C ALA A 19 12.34 -13.68 36.71
N ALA A 20 11.30 -12.88 36.58
CA ALA A 20 9.97 -13.32 36.15
C ALA A 20 9.30 -12.18 35.38
N SER A 21 9.80 -11.90 34.18
CA SER A 21 9.11 -11.07 33.20
C SER A 21 8.00 -11.91 32.57
N MET A 22 6.79 -11.83 33.12
CA MET A 22 5.59 -12.38 32.48
C MET A 22 5.21 -11.46 31.31
N ALA A 23 5.78 -11.73 30.14
CA ALA A 23 5.32 -11.14 28.89
C ALA A 23 4.03 -11.85 28.49
N ALA A 24 2.88 -11.26 28.83
CA ALA A 24 1.60 -11.67 28.27
C ALA A 24 1.58 -11.30 26.78
N ALA A 25 1.87 -12.26 25.92
CA ALA A 25 1.72 -12.12 24.48
C ALA A 25 0.23 -12.01 24.16
N LEU A 26 -0.26 -10.79 23.93
CA LEU A 26 -1.57 -10.54 23.37
C LEU A 26 -1.56 -11.04 21.91
N ALA A 27 -2.06 -12.26 21.70
CA ALA A 27 -2.32 -12.78 20.38
C ALA A 27 -3.50 -12.00 19.77
N VAL A 28 -3.19 -10.93 19.03
CA VAL A 28 -4.16 -10.24 18.19
C VAL A 28 -4.40 -11.11 16.96
N PRO A 29 -5.64 -11.60 16.73
CA PRO A 29 -5.96 -12.28 15.49
C PRO A 29 -5.88 -11.26 14.36
N VAL A 30 -4.85 -11.38 13.51
CA VAL A 30 -4.78 -10.64 12.25
C VAL A 30 -5.81 -11.26 11.31
N THR A 31 -7.02 -10.75 11.34
CA THR A 31 -8.00 -11.00 10.28
C THR A 31 -7.49 -10.29 9.03
N ALA A 32 -6.95 -11.07 8.09
CA ALA A 32 -6.61 -10.57 6.77
C ALA A 32 -7.89 -10.11 6.08
N VAL A 33 -8.12 -8.79 6.07
CA VAL A 33 -9.16 -8.18 5.26
C VAL A 33 -8.70 -8.30 3.82
N THR A 34 -9.29 -9.22 3.07
CA THR A 34 -9.24 -9.18 1.61
C THR A 34 -10.07 -7.99 1.17
N ALA A 35 -9.41 -6.86 0.92
CA ALA A 35 -10.05 -5.70 0.32
C ALA A 35 -10.45 -6.06 -1.12
N THR A 36 -11.76 -6.24 -1.34
CA THR A 36 -12.31 -6.30 -2.70
C THR A 36 -12.36 -4.87 -3.22
N ALA A 37 -11.41 -4.52 -4.10
CA ALA A 37 -11.35 -3.22 -4.76
C ALA A 37 -12.67 -2.92 -5.48
N ALA A 38 -13.30 -1.80 -5.16
CA ALA A 38 -14.43 -1.30 -5.93
C ALA A 38 -13.94 -0.84 -7.31
N PRO A 39 -14.65 -1.14 -8.41
CA PRO A 39 -14.23 -0.69 -9.73
C PRO A 39 -14.21 0.83 -9.76
N ALA A 40 -13.04 1.41 -10.07
CA ALA A 40 -12.91 2.83 -10.32
C ALA A 40 -13.89 3.26 -11.40
N ALA A 41 -14.60 4.37 -11.20
CA ALA A 41 -15.49 4.91 -12.21
C ALA A 41 -14.68 5.27 -13.46
N ILE A 42 -14.87 4.50 -14.54
CA ILE A 42 -14.19 4.73 -15.82
C ILE A 42 -14.66 6.10 -16.36
N PRO A 43 -13.74 6.97 -16.85
CA PRO A 43 -14.11 8.26 -17.40
C PRO A 43 -15.16 8.13 -18.52
N PRO A 44 -16.16 9.04 -18.60
CA PRO A 44 -17.21 8.95 -19.61
C PRO A 44 -16.61 9.02 -21.03
N GLY A 45 -16.95 8.05 -21.86
CA GLY A 45 -16.42 7.92 -23.23
C GLY A 45 -15.14 7.08 -23.33
N LEU A 46 -14.55 6.63 -22.21
CA LEU A 46 -13.60 5.52 -22.20
C LEU A 46 -14.32 4.23 -21.82
N SER A 47 -13.96 3.13 -22.48
CA SER A 47 -14.27 1.79 -22.01
C SER A 47 -12.97 1.11 -21.69
N CYS A 48 -12.79 0.74 -20.43
CA CYS A 48 -11.55 0.19 -19.91
C CYS A 48 -11.76 -1.18 -19.29
N ASP A 49 -10.81 -2.06 -19.55
CA ASP A 49 -10.62 -3.31 -18.85
C ASP A 49 -9.36 -3.19 -18.00
N THR A 50 -9.44 -3.58 -16.73
CA THR A 50 -8.32 -3.48 -15.79
C THR A 50 -8.05 -4.84 -15.18
N GLY A 51 -6.76 -5.18 -15.04
CA GLY A 51 -6.38 -6.47 -14.50
C GLY A 51 -4.96 -6.49 -13.99
N LYS A 52 -4.66 -7.57 -13.27
CA LYS A 52 -3.30 -7.92 -12.86
C LYS A 52 -2.68 -8.83 -13.90
N HIS A 53 -1.36 -8.81 -14.00
CA HIS A 53 -0.64 -9.74 -14.85
C HIS A 53 -0.80 -11.17 -14.30
N ALA A 54 -1.11 -12.15 -15.15
CA ALA A 54 -1.51 -13.50 -14.69
C ALA A 54 -0.43 -14.29 -13.91
N ILE A 55 0.82 -13.83 -13.94
CA ILE A 55 1.98 -14.49 -13.33
C ILE A 55 2.65 -13.55 -12.30
N ASP A 56 2.17 -12.31 -12.19
CA ASP A 56 2.78 -11.28 -11.34
C ASP A 56 1.73 -10.37 -10.70
N ASP A 57 1.57 -10.52 -9.39
CA ASP A 57 0.64 -9.75 -8.57
C ASP A 57 1.08 -8.29 -8.34
N TYR A 58 2.29 -7.91 -8.77
CA TYR A 58 2.82 -6.56 -8.66
C TYR A 58 2.64 -5.75 -9.95
N THR A 59 2.35 -6.39 -11.09
CA THR A 59 2.11 -5.70 -12.36
C THR A 59 0.62 -5.61 -12.65
N GLY A 60 0.14 -4.39 -12.90
CA GLY A 60 -1.24 -4.10 -13.25
C GLY A 60 -1.33 -3.36 -14.56
N PHE A 61 -2.46 -3.50 -15.25
CA PHE A 61 -2.71 -2.82 -16.51
C PHE A 61 -4.13 -2.24 -16.57
N ALA A 62 -4.27 -1.22 -17.40
CA ALA A 62 -5.54 -0.71 -17.91
C ALA A 62 -5.52 -0.72 -19.44
N LEU A 63 -6.39 -1.51 -20.05
CA LEU A 63 -6.64 -1.55 -21.48
C LEU A 63 -7.87 -0.72 -21.78
N CYS A 64 -7.68 0.46 -22.37
CA CYS A 64 -8.77 1.39 -22.63
C CYS A 64 -8.97 1.62 -24.13
N ARG A 65 -10.24 1.81 -24.49
CA ARG A 65 -10.71 2.23 -25.81
C ARG A 65 -11.44 3.55 -25.68
N ASN A 66 -11.06 4.53 -26.49
CA ASN A 66 -11.75 5.80 -26.55
C ASN A 66 -12.96 5.70 -27.49
N ASN A 67 -14.14 5.56 -26.90
CA ASN A 67 -15.43 5.54 -27.59
C ASN A 67 -16.07 6.94 -27.69
N GLY A 68 -15.41 7.96 -27.13
CA GLY A 68 -15.83 9.35 -27.22
C GLY A 68 -15.48 10.00 -28.55
N SER A 69 -15.85 11.28 -28.69
CA SER A 69 -15.61 12.10 -29.89
C SER A 69 -14.38 13.01 -29.79
N ARG A 70 -13.65 12.96 -28.65
CA ARG A 70 -12.47 13.78 -28.39
C ARG A 70 -11.26 12.91 -28.06
N THR A 71 -10.07 13.41 -28.32
CA THR A 71 -8.83 12.80 -27.82
C THR A 71 -8.82 12.83 -26.30
N GLN A 72 -8.45 11.73 -25.68
CA GLN A 72 -8.41 11.58 -24.22
C GLN A 72 -7.09 10.94 -23.81
N THR A 73 -6.55 11.37 -22.67
CA THR A 73 -5.42 10.71 -22.03
C THR A 73 -5.95 9.82 -20.91
N PHE A 74 -5.26 8.73 -20.63
CA PHE A 74 -5.53 7.93 -19.45
C PHE A 74 -4.25 7.28 -18.93
N TRP A 75 -4.27 6.88 -17.67
CA TRP A 75 -3.26 6.01 -17.10
C TRP A 75 -3.86 5.09 -16.04
N VAL A 76 -3.16 3.99 -15.79
CA VAL A 76 -3.47 3.10 -14.67
C VAL A 76 -2.85 3.67 -13.40
N HIS A 77 -3.59 3.64 -12.30
CA HIS A 77 -3.11 3.95 -10.96
C HIS A 77 -3.26 2.70 -10.11
N LEU A 78 -2.15 2.19 -9.60
CA LEU A 78 -2.11 0.98 -8.79
C LEU A 78 -1.96 1.35 -7.32
N VAL A 79 -2.85 0.81 -6.50
CA VAL A 79 -2.74 0.89 -5.05
C VAL A 79 -1.89 -0.27 -4.57
N CYS A 80 -0.69 0.02 -4.04
CA CYS A 80 0.35 -0.98 -3.78
C CYS A 80 0.43 -1.45 -2.32
N GLY A 81 -0.69 -1.33 -1.59
CA GLY A 81 -0.82 -1.77 -0.21
C GLY A 81 0.12 -1.01 0.73
N TRP A 82 1.20 -1.68 1.17
CA TRP A 82 2.22 -1.10 2.05
C TRP A 82 3.32 -0.34 1.29
N SER A 83 3.43 -0.60 -0.02
CA SER A 83 4.34 0.13 -0.89
C SER A 83 3.64 1.41 -1.37
N PRO A 84 4.41 2.47 -1.70
CA PRO A 84 3.85 3.63 -2.38
C PRO A 84 3.08 3.24 -3.63
N ASP A 85 1.92 3.87 -3.83
CA ASP A 85 1.09 3.72 -5.02
C ASP A 85 1.84 4.25 -6.25
N VAL A 86 1.54 3.69 -7.41
CA VAL A 86 2.23 4.01 -8.66
C VAL A 86 1.26 4.31 -9.78
N ASP A 87 1.60 5.32 -10.56
CA ASP A 87 0.94 5.62 -11.82
C ASP A 87 1.71 4.98 -12.98
N GLY A 88 0.96 4.51 -13.97
CA GLY A 88 1.50 3.97 -15.21
C GLY A 88 1.84 5.06 -16.22
N ASN A 89 2.20 4.60 -17.42
CA ASN A 89 2.39 5.50 -18.54
C ASN A 89 1.08 6.21 -18.92
N HIS A 90 1.18 7.52 -19.15
CA HIS A 90 0.10 8.29 -19.75
C HIS A 90 -0.06 7.92 -21.23
N VAL A 91 -1.25 7.50 -21.61
CA VAL A 91 -1.58 7.08 -22.97
C VAL A 91 -2.66 8.01 -23.51
N THR A 92 -2.34 8.69 -24.60
CA THR A 92 -3.28 9.55 -25.31
C THR A 92 -3.88 8.80 -26.50
N LEU A 93 -5.21 8.69 -26.52
CA LEU A 93 -5.98 7.99 -27.54
C LEU A 93 -6.89 8.96 -28.30
N ARG A 94 -6.83 8.93 -29.63
CA ARG A 94 -7.84 9.57 -30.48
C ARG A 94 -9.18 8.80 -30.42
N PRO A 95 -10.29 9.42 -30.87
CA PRO A 95 -11.57 8.72 -31.02
C PRO A 95 -11.40 7.43 -31.83
N GLY A 96 -11.86 6.30 -31.28
CA GLY A 96 -11.71 5.00 -31.89
C GLY A 96 -10.30 4.41 -31.85
N GLU A 97 -9.39 4.91 -31.01
CA GLU A 97 -8.11 4.23 -30.71
C GLU A 97 -8.22 3.44 -29.40
N SER A 98 -7.43 2.36 -29.31
CA SER A 98 -7.19 1.60 -28.08
C SER A 98 -5.75 1.74 -27.65
N GLY A 99 -5.49 1.63 -26.36
CA GLY A 99 -4.14 1.56 -25.82
C GLY A 99 -4.09 0.89 -24.46
N GLN A 100 -2.87 0.68 -23.97
CA GLN A 100 -2.62 0.04 -22.70
C GLN A 100 -1.71 0.93 -21.85
N SER A 101 -2.15 1.18 -20.61
CA SER A 101 -1.31 1.73 -19.56
C SER A 101 -0.92 0.63 -18.58
N THR A 102 0.35 0.55 -18.21
CA THR A 102 0.90 -0.47 -17.32
C THR A 102 1.74 0.20 -16.24
N ALA A 103 1.65 -0.33 -15.02
CA ALA A 103 2.49 0.06 -13.91
C ALA A 103 2.90 -1.17 -13.09
N HIS A 104 3.95 -0.99 -12.28
CA HIS A 104 4.48 -2.06 -11.44
C HIS A 104 4.71 -1.54 -10.01
N CYS A 105 4.05 -2.17 -9.05
CA CYS A 105 4.26 -1.91 -7.64
C CYS A 105 5.66 -2.33 -7.20
N GLY A 106 6.20 -1.67 -6.18
CA GLY A 106 7.47 -2.07 -5.58
C GLY A 106 7.40 -3.47 -4.95
N LYS A 107 8.50 -4.24 -5.07
CA LYS A 107 8.61 -5.62 -4.57
C LYS A 107 8.49 -5.79 -3.05
N PHE A 108 8.46 -4.70 -2.29
CA PHE A 108 8.34 -4.72 -0.83
C PHE A 108 6.88 -4.66 -0.34
N GLY A 109 5.92 -4.43 -1.25
CA GLY A 109 4.49 -4.41 -0.92
C GLY A 109 3.87 -5.81 -0.84
N THR A 110 2.57 -5.86 -0.56
CA THR A 110 1.75 -7.09 -0.57
C THR A 110 1.18 -7.41 -1.96
N GLY A 111 1.71 -6.77 -3.02
CA GLY A 111 1.12 -6.75 -4.36
C GLY A 111 0.07 -5.65 -4.53
N ILE A 112 -0.64 -5.69 -5.66
CA ILE A 112 -1.68 -4.73 -6.02
C ILE A 112 -2.94 -4.98 -5.20
N GLY A 113 -3.36 -4.00 -4.40
CA GLY A 113 -4.65 -3.99 -3.72
C GLY A 113 -5.78 -3.61 -4.67
N GLU A 114 -5.61 -2.50 -5.38
CA GLU A 114 -6.64 -1.93 -6.27
C GLU A 114 -6.04 -1.41 -7.57
N ILE A 115 -6.85 -1.41 -8.63
CA ILE A 115 -6.49 -0.86 -9.93
C ILE A 115 -7.53 0.17 -10.33
N HIS A 116 -7.06 1.39 -10.56
CA HIS A 116 -7.88 2.52 -10.96
C HIS A 116 -7.46 3.04 -12.32
N VAL A 117 -8.41 3.54 -13.10
CA VAL A 117 -8.12 4.29 -14.32
C VAL A 117 -8.31 5.77 -14.04
N ARG A 118 -7.32 6.57 -14.40
CA ARG A 118 -7.36 8.04 -14.29
C ARG A 118 -7.36 8.67 -15.69
N PRO A 119 -8.13 9.74 -15.92
CA PRO A 119 -8.10 10.54 -17.14
C PRO A 119 -7.06 11.65 -17.13
#